data_AF-A0A7Y0SPN7-F1
#
_entry.id   AF-A0A7Y0SPN7-F1
#
_cell.length_a   1.000
_cell.length_b   1.000
_cell.length_c   1.000
_cell.angle_alpha   90.00
_cell.angle_beta   90.00
_cell.angle_gamma   90.00
#
_symmetry.space_group_name_H-M   'P 1'
#
loop_
_entity.id
_entity.type
_entity.pdbx_description
1 polymer ?
#
loop_
_entity_poly.entity_id
_entity_poly.type
_entity_poly.pdbx_seq_one_letter_code
_entity_poly.pdbx_strand_id
1 'polypeptide(L)' 'AMTDQIKPEAMERLIGMIPVGRLGLADEISSTIKYVLTNEFVTGRVFEVDGGMRM' A
#
# COMPACT_ATOMS: atom_id res chain seq x y z
N ALA A 1 -6.78 -14.72 -0.55
CA ALA A 1 -6.13 -13.73 0.33
C ALA A 1 -7.16 -13.11 1.28
N MET A 2 -6.76 -12.34 2.29
CA MET A 2 -7.72 -11.68 3.21
C MET A 2 -8.73 -10.78 2.47
N THR A 3 -8.35 -10.27 1.30
CA THR A 3 -9.17 -9.45 0.39
C THR A 3 -10.35 -10.20 -0.23
N ASP A 4 -10.31 -11.53 -0.29
CA ASP A 4 -11.37 -12.33 -0.95
C ASP A 4 -12.68 -12.31 -0.15
N GLN A 5 -12.63 -11.87 1.10
CA GLN A 5 -13.79 -11.72 1.98
C GLN A 5 -14.50 -10.37 1.82
N ILE A 6 -13.94 -9.45 1.03
CA ILE A 6 -14.52 -8.13 0.80
C ILE A 6 -15.62 -8.25 -0.27
N LYS A 7 -16.81 -7.73 0.04
CA LYS A 7 -17.93 -7.70 -0.91
C LYS A 7 -17.56 -6.88 -2.16
N PRO A 8 -18.03 -7.25 -3.37
CA PRO A 8 -17.68 -6.55 -4.60
C PRO A 8 -17.92 -5.04 -4.55
N GLU A 9 -19.05 -4.59 -4.02
CA GLU A 9 -19.40 -3.16 -3.95
C GLU A 9 -18.47 -2.39 -2.98
N ALA A 10 -18.00 -3.06 -1.94
CA ALA A 10 -17.01 -2.49 -1.02
C ALA A 10 -15.62 -2.44 -1.65
N MET A 11 -15.29 -3.43 -2.49
CA MET A 11 -14.03 -3.46 -3.23
C MET A 11 -13.97 -2.33 -4.26
N GLU A 12 -15.03 -2.10 -5.03
CA GLU A 12 -15.09 -1.00 -6.00
C GLU A 12 -14.96 0.36 -5.33
N ARG A 13 -15.65 0.56 -4.19
CA ARG A 13 -15.51 1.79 -3.39
C ARG A 13 -14.10 1.99 -2.87
N LEU A 14 -13.48 0.93 -2.35
CA LEU A 14 -12.09 0.98 -1.87
C LEU A 14 -11.13 1.37 -3.00
N ILE A 15 -11.23 0.72 -4.15
CA ILE A 15 -10.40 1.03 -5.32
C ILE A 15 -10.61 2.48 -5.77
N GLY A 16 -11.85 2.98 -5.77
CA GLY A 16 -12.16 4.37 -6.12
C GLY A 16 -11.61 5.42 -5.14
N MET A 17 -11.29 5.03 -3.91
CA MET A 17 -10.63 5.90 -2.92
C MET A 17 -9.11 5.93 -3.05
N ILE A 18 -8.51 4.99 -3.79
CA ILE A 18 -7.06 4.91 -3.99
C ILE A 18 -6.71 5.68 -5.28
N PRO A 19 -5.95 6.78 -5.23
CA PRO A 19 -5.58 7.53 -6.44
C PRO A 19 -4.89 6.70 -7.54
N VAL A 20 -4.09 5.70 -7.16
CA VAL A 20 -3.46 4.75 -8.10
C VAL A 20 -4.48 3.82 -8.78
N GLY A 21 -5.72 3.76 -8.30
CA GLY A 21 -6.82 3.05 -8.97
C GLY A 21 -6.76 1.52 -8.87
N ARG A 22 -6.01 0.98 -7.91
CA ARG A 22 -5.96 -0.46 -7.62
C ARG A 22 -5.51 -0.76 -6.19
N LEU A 23 -5.70 -2.00 -5.78
CA LEU A 23 -5.07 -2.51 -4.55
C LEU A 23 -3.55 -2.57 -4.69
N GLY A 24 -2.88 -2.32 -3.57
CA GLY A 24 -1.46 -2.59 -3.43
C GLY A 24 -1.17 -4.09 -3.40
N LEU A 25 -0.01 -4.47 -3.89
CA LEU A 25 0.52 -5.83 -3.84
C LEU A 25 1.51 -5.96 -2.68
N ALA A 26 1.64 -7.17 -2.12
CA ALA A 26 2.59 -7.44 -1.05
C ALA A 26 4.03 -7.08 -1.42
N ASP A 27 4.39 -7.24 -2.69
CA ASP A 27 5.73 -6.92 -3.22
C ASP A 27 6.05 -5.41 -3.19
N GLU A 28 5.04 -4.55 -3.24
CA GLU A 28 5.24 -3.10 -3.17
C GLU A 28 5.63 -2.68 -1.75
N ILE A 29 4.99 -3.30 -0.74
CA ILE A 29 5.38 -3.13 0.67
C ILE A 29 6.79 -3.70 0.89
N SER A 30 7.07 -4.91 0.39
CA SER A 30 8.37 -5.56 0.58
C SER A 30 9.52 -4.78 -0.07
N SER A 31 9.28 -4.17 -1.23
CA SER A 31 10.25 -3.30 -1.90
C SER A 31 10.64 -2.08 -1.05
N THR A 32 9.66 -1.48 -0.36
CA THR A 32 9.89 -0.35 0.55
C THR A 32 10.65 -0.79 1.80
N ILE A 33 10.32 -1.96 2.36
CA ILE A 33 11.09 -2.55 3.48
C ILE A 33 12.53 -2.78 3.05
N LYS A 34 12.77 -3.34 1.86
CA LYS A 34 14.13 -3.56 1.35
C LYS A 34 14.90 -2.24 1.21
N TYR A 35 14.26 -1.19 0.71
CA TYR A 35 14.88 0.14 0.66
C TYR A 35 15.28 0.63 2.06
N VAL A 36 14.38 0.55 3.05
CA VAL A 36 14.67 0.96 4.43
C VAL A 36 15.82 0.15 5.03
N LEU A 37 15.84 -1.17 4.83
CA LEU A 37 16.89 -2.05 5.36
C LEU A 37 18.25 -1.85 4.70
N THR A 38 18.29 -1.34 3.47
CA THR A 38 19.54 -1.19 2.69
C THR A 38 20.08 0.24 2.68
N ASN A 39 19.40 1.17 3.35
CA ASN A 39 19.82 2.56 3.44
C ASN A 39 20.01 2.98 4.90
N GLU A 40 21.26 2.94 5.37
CA GLU A 40 21.62 3.27 6.76
C GLU A 40 21.32 4.72 7.17
N PHE A 41 21.10 5.62 6.20
CA PHE A 41 20.78 7.02 6.48
C PHE A 41 19.27 7.28 6.66
N VAL A 42 18.42 6.28 6.38
CA VAL A 42 16.97 6.38 6.60
C VAL A 42 16.66 5.98 8.04
N THR A 43 16.30 6.97 8.86
CA THR A 43 15.97 6.77 10.28
C THR A 43 14.79 7.63 10.72
N GLY A 44 13.96 7.09 11.63
CA GLY A 44 12.81 7.81 12.20
C GLY A 44 11.76 8.23 11.18
N ARG A 45 11.69 7.56 10.01
CA ARG A 45 10.77 7.89 8.93
C ARG A 45 9.57 6.96 8.91
N VAL A 46 8.41 7.53 8.61
CA VAL A 46 7.21 6.77 8.22
C VAL A 46 7.06 6.87 6.71
N PHE A 47 6.91 5.71 6.06
CA PHE A 47 6.60 5.61 4.64
C PHE A 47 5.18 5.08 4.50
N GLU A 48 4.29 5.88 3.93
CA GLU A 48 2.94 5.42 3.58
C GLU A 48 2.98 4.73 2.23
N VAL A 49 2.58 3.46 2.19
CA VAL A 49 2.55 2.62 0.98
C VAL A 49 1.10 2.25 0.71
N ASP A 50 0.30 3.25 0.33
CA ASP A 50 -1.16 3.15 0.26
C ASP A 50 -1.75 3.59 -1.09
N GLY A 51 -0.89 3.84 -2.08
CA GLY A 51 -1.33 4.32 -3.39
C GLY A 51 -1.93 5.74 -3.38
N GLY A 52 -1.65 6.54 -2.34
CA GLY A 52 -2.10 7.92 -2.18
C GLY A 52 -3.41 8.08 -1.41
N MET A 53 -3.90 7.03 -0.73
CA MET A 53 -5.20 7.03 -0.07
C MET A 53 -5.32 8.07 1.06
N ARG A 54 -4.20 8.48 1.67
CA ARG A 54 -4.13 9.45 2.77
C ARG A 54 -3.73 10.88 2.37
N MET A 55 -3.53 11.15 1.07
CA MET A 55 -3.20 12.50 0.57
C MET A 55 -4.40 13.46 0.58
#